data_AF-A0AAJ2NUE1-F1
#
_entry.id   AF-A0AAJ2NUE1-F1
#
_cell.length_a   1.000
_cell.length_b   1.000
_cell.length_c   1.000
_cell.angle_alpha   90.00
_cell.angle_beta   90.00
_cell.angle_gamma   90.00
#
_symmetry.space_group_name_H-M   'P 1'
#
loop_
_entity.id
_entity.type
_entity.pdbx_description
1 polymer ?
#
loop_
_entity_poly.entity_id
_entity_poly.type
_entity_poly.pdbx_seq_one_letter_code
_entity_poly.pdbx_strand_id
1 'polypeptide(L)' 'SLESIGLSVDKIDYVLMTHLHFDHACGLTKLVNGQYVSVFPNAKIITSQIEWDEMRNPNIRSKSTYWKENWEAIET' A
#
# COMPACT_ATOMS: atom_id res chain seq x y z
N SER A 1 -9.09 -15.16 4.97
CA SER A 1 -9.15 -13.85 4.28
C SER A 1 -10.34 -13.06 4.81
N LEU A 2 -10.45 -11.75 4.58
CA LEU A 2 -11.56 -10.93 5.13
C LEU A 2 -12.95 -11.50 4.83
N GLU A 3 -13.14 -12.03 3.62
CA GLU A 3 -14.40 -12.66 3.20
C GLU A 3 -14.80 -13.86 4.08
N SER A 4 -13.84 -14.66 4.58
CA SER A 4 -14.15 -15.83 5.41
C SER A 4 -14.71 -15.48 6.79
N ILE A 5 -14.64 -14.20 7.17
CA ILE A 5 -15.25 -13.64 8.39
C ILE A 5 -16.32 -12.59 8.07
N GLY A 6 -16.77 -12.51 6.80
CA GLY A 6 -17.83 -11.59 6.38
C GLY A 6 -17.44 -10.10 6.38
N LEU A 7 -16.14 -9.79 6.28
CA LEU A 7 -15.65 -8.42 6.20
C LEU A 7 -15.26 -8.03 4.78
N SER A 8 -15.56 -6.78 4.42
CA SER A 8 -15.14 -6.14 3.18
C SER A 8 -14.05 -5.10 3.43
N VAL A 9 -13.29 -4.75 2.40
CA VAL A 9 -12.15 -3.82 2.48
C VAL A 9 -12.54 -2.40 2.89
N ASP A 10 -13.79 -1.98 2.64
CA ASP A 10 -14.32 -0.69 3.10
C ASP A 10 -14.55 -0.64 4.63
N LYS A 11 -14.49 -1.78 5.32
CA LYS A 11 -14.61 -1.85 6.79
C LYS A 11 -13.27 -1.76 7.52
N ILE A 12 -12.17 -1.59 6.80
CA ILE A 12 -10.85 -1.48 7.39
C ILE A 12 -10.59 -0.02 7.73
N ASP A 13 -10.35 0.27 9.00
CA ASP A 13 -10.00 1.62 9.48
C ASP A 13 -8.49 1.90 9.38
N TYR A 14 -7.66 0.87 9.54
CA TYR A 14 -6.21 0.99 9.57
C TYR A 14 -5.52 -0.19 8.88
N VAL A 15 -4.47 0.12 8.12
CA VAL A 15 -3.50 -0.86 7.61
C VAL A 15 -2.13 -0.46 8.13
N LEU A 16 -1.55 -1.29 8.99
CA LEU A 16 -0.24 -1.05 9.58
C LEU A 16 0.81 -1.86 8.81
N MET A 17 1.68 -1.18 8.07
CA MET A 17 2.69 -1.79 7.23
C MET A 17 3.97 -2.03 8.02
N THR A 18 4.47 -3.27 8.00
CA THR A 18 5.80 -3.59 8.56
C THR A 18 6.90 -2.92 7.74
N HIS A 19 6.76 -2.96 6.41
CA HIS A 19 7.59 -2.30 5.40
C HIS A 19 6.82 -2.28 4.05
N LEU A 20 7.38 -1.67 3.00
CA LEU A 20 6.68 -1.33 1.74
C LEU A 20 7.22 -2.06 0.50
N HIS A 21 7.91 -3.19 0.68
CA HIS A 21 8.28 -4.05 -0.45
C HIS A 21 7.04 -4.60 -1.19
N PHE A 22 7.22 -4.93 -2.47
CA PHE A 22 6.14 -5.35 -3.35
C PHE A 22 5.29 -6.52 -2.81
N ASP A 23 5.89 -7.49 -2.12
CA ASP A 23 5.22 -8.66 -1.55
C ASP A 23 4.28 -8.31 -0.38
N HIS A 24 4.43 -7.12 0.19
CA HIS A 24 3.54 -6.57 1.21
C HIS A 24 2.62 -5.46 0.67
N ALA A 25 3.14 -4.58 -0.19
CA ALA A 25 2.46 -3.36 -0.62
C ALA A 25 1.60 -3.53 -1.88
N CYS A 26 1.78 -4.59 -2.68
CA CYS A 26 1.03 -4.78 -3.94
C CYS A 26 -0.49 -4.81 -3.75
N GLY A 27 -0.97 -5.22 -2.58
CA GLY A 27 -2.39 -5.29 -2.25
C GLY A 27 -3.01 -3.98 -1.78
N LEU A 28 -2.24 -2.90 -1.65
CA LEU A 28 -2.74 -1.60 -1.17
C LEU A 28 -3.50 -0.83 -2.26
N THR A 29 -3.19 -1.10 -3.52
CA THR A 29 -3.73 -0.38 -4.68
C THR A 29 -4.26 -1.34 -5.73
N LYS A 30 -5.22 -0.88 -6.52
CA LYS A 30 -5.73 -1.60 -7.69
C LYS A 30 -5.89 -0.66 -8.87
N LEU A 31 -5.75 -1.20 -10.08
CA LEU A 31 -5.98 -0.45 -11.30
C LEU A 31 -7.48 -0.39 -11.61
N VAL A 32 -8.04 0.81 -11.69
CA VAL A 32 -9.43 1.07 -12.08
C VAL A 32 -9.41 2.13 -13.18
N ASN A 33 -9.93 1.78 -14.36
CA ASN A 33 -9.99 2.69 -15.53
C ASN A 33 -8.64 3.34 -15.88
N GLY A 34 -7.54 2.59 -15.75
CA GLY A 34 -6.20 3.08 -16.06
C GLY A 34 -5.55 3.94 -14.96
N GLN A 35 -6.19 4.09 -13.80
CA GLN A 35 -5.65 4.81 -12.65
C GLN A 35 -5.54 3.89 -11.43
N TYR A 36 -4.46 4.00 -10.68
CA TYR A 36 -4.34 3.31 -9.41
C TYR A 36 -5.19 4.01 -8.35
N VAL A 37 -5.93 3.22 -7.58
CA VAL A 37 -6.74 3.69 -6.45
C VAL A 37 -6.53 2.77 -5.25
N SER A 38 -6.75 3.28 -4.04
CA SER A 38 -6.68 2.47 -2.81
C SER A 38 -7.65 1.27 -2.87
N VAL A 39 -7.17 0.11 -2.45
CA VAL A 39 -8.01 -1.07 -2.16
C VAL A 39 -8.83 -0.85 -0.89
N PHE A 40 -8.31 -0.07 0.05
CA PHE A 40 -8.89 0.21 1.36
C PHE A 40 -9.37 1.68 1.42
N PRO A 41 -10.55 2.01 0.86
CA PRO A 41 -10.96 3.41 0.63
C PRO A 41 -11.15 4.23 1.91
N ASN A 42 -11.38 3.57 3.05
CA ASN A 42 -11.61 4.24 4.34
C ASN A 42 -10.43 4.10 5.31
N ALA A 43 -9.39 3.33 4.94
CA ALA A 43 -8.31 3.02 5.87
C ALA A 43 -7.23 4.10 5.87
N LYS A 44 -6.69 4.39 7.06
CA LYS A 44 -5.39 5.03 7.19
C LYS A 44 -4.29 3.98 7.02
N ILE A 45 -3.41 4.20 6.06
CA ILE A 45 -2.27 3.32 5.80
C ILE A 45 -1.05 3.94 6.49
N ILE A 46 -0.46 3.22 7.43
CA ILE A 46 0.58 3.73 8.32
C ILE A 46 1.82 2.87 8.18
N THR A 47 2.97 3.52 8.06
CA THR A 47 4.30 2.90 8.14
C THR A 47 5.23 3.79 8.96
N SER A 48 6.49 3.35 9.15
CA SER A 48 7.50 4.21 9.74
C SER A 48 7.90 5.33 8.76
N GLN A 49 8.29 6.49 9.30
CA GLN A 49 8.80 7.59 8.48
C GLN A 49 10.04 7.16 7.67
N ILE A 50 10.90 6.34 8.26
CA ILE A 50 12.12 5.82 7.63
C ILE A 50 11.78 5.01 6.38
N GLU A 51 10.82 4.10 6.50
CA GLU A 51 10.34 3.28 5.38
C GLU A 51 9.70 4.13 4.28
N TRP A 52 8.90 5.11 4.68
CA TRP A 52 8.22 6.03 3.76
C TRP A 52 9.22 6.85 2.94
N ASP A 53 10.31 7.28 3.56
CA ASP A 53 11.34 8.07 2.89
C ASP A 53 12.19 7.22 1.94
N GLU A 54 12.53 5.97 2.33
CA GLU A 54 13.27 5.04 1.45
C GLU A 54 12.44 4.63 0.24
N MET A 55 11.17 4.29 0.43
CA MET A 55 10.27 3.91 -0.67
C MET A 55 10.14 5.02 -1.74
N ARG A 56 10.11 6.29 -1.31
CA ARG A 56 10.04 7.45 -2.23
C ARG A 56 11.37 7.77 -2.90
N ASN A 57 12.49 7.41 -2.27
CA ASN A 57 13.84 7.66 -2.78
C ASN A 57 14.70 6.38 -2.73
N PRO A 58 14.32 5.32 -3.46
CA PRO A 58 14.97 4.03 -3.33
C PRO A 58 16.37 4.05 -3.93
N ASN A 59 17.31 3.38 -3.26
CA ASN A 59 18.66 3.20 -3.78
C ASN A 59 18.71 2.08 -4.84
N ILE A 60 19.89 1.83 -5.41
CA ILE A 60 20.06 0.84 -6.48
C ILE A 60 19.63 -0.59 -6.11
N ARG A 61 19.64 -0.93 -4.81
CA ARG A 61 19.22 -2.24 -4.30
C ARG A 61 17.71 -2.26 -4.06
N SER A 62 17.18 -1.27 -3.36
CA SER A 62 15.77 -1.26 -2.95
C SER A 62 14.79 -0.84 -4.04
N LYS A 63 15.28 -0.26 -5.15
CA LYS A 63 14.45 0.04 -6.33
C LYS A 63 13.78 -1.21 -6.93
N SER A 64 14.34 -2.39 -6.71
CA SER A 64 13.74 -3.64 -7.19
C SER A 64 12.44 -4.02 -6.46
N THR A 65 12.20 -3.49 -5.25
CA THR A 65 11.07 -3.85 -4.39
C THR A 65 10.10 -2.69 -4.12
N TYR A 66 10.52 -1.44 -4.28
CA TYR A 66 9.65 -0.26 -4.13
C TYR A 66 9.10 0.22 -5.47
N TRP A 67 7.83 -0.09 -5.75
CA TRP A 67 7.14 0.25 -7.01
C TRP A 67 6.11 1.35 -6.78
N LYS A 68 6.07 2.35 -7.68
CA LYS A 68 5.21 3.54 -7.55
C LYS A 68 3.73 3.20 -7.51
N GLU A 69 3.36 2.19 -8.28
CA GLU A 69 2.01 1.67 -8.43
C GLU A 69 1.40 1.28 -7.09
N ASN A 70 2.22 0.87 -6.12
CA ASN A 70 1.78 0.37 -4.82
C ASN A 70 1.51 1.46 -3.77
N TRP A 71 2.01 2.69 -3.98
CA TRP A 71 2.01 3.71 -2.93
C TRP A 71 1.55 5.10 -3.37
N GLU A 72 1.72 5.48 -4.63
CA GLU A 72 1.44 6.84 -5.09
C GLU A 72 -0.05 7.20 -4.95
N ALA A 73 -0.93 6.21 -5.17
CA ALA A 73 -2.38 6.38 -5.05
C ALA A 73 -2.92 6.38 -3.60
N ILE A 74 -2.06 6.14 -2.62
CA ILE A 74 -2.41 6.10 -1.19
C ILE A 74 -1.62 7.12 -0.35
N GLU A 75 -0.79 7.95 -0.98
CA GLU A 75 -0.15 9.09 -0.34
C GLU A 75 -1.23 10.13 0.00
N THR A 76 -1.32 10.50 1.29
CA THR A 76 -2.26 11.49 1.83
C THR A 76 -1.54 12.66 2.46
#